data_AF-A0AAU8A296-F1
#
_entry.id   AF-A0AAU8A296-F1
#
_cell.length_a   1.000
_cell.length_b   1.000
_cell.length_c   1.000
_cell.angle_alpha   90.00
_cell.angle_beta   90.00
_cell.angle_gamma   90.00
#
_symmetry.space_group_name_H-M   'P 1'
#
loop_
_entity.id
_entity.type
_entity.pdbx_description
1 polymer ?
#
loop_
_entity_poly.entity_id
_entity_poly.type
_entity_poly.pdbx_seq_one_letter_code
_entity_poly.pdbx_strand_id
1 'polypeptide(L)' 'MQYVFLLIDIALALWLAINVYLLILAFRVRRKEANPEPLSSFLLERFGILGKSFVSTVVYVVIAIGIAYLLYEIGAMIFT' A
#
# COMPACT_ATOMS: atom_id res chain seq x y z
N MET A 1 5.91 -19.71 -7.49
CA MET A 1 6.56 -18.85 -6.48
C MET A 1 7.12 -17.54 -7.04
N GLN A 2 8.00 -17.54 -8.06
CA GLN A 2 8.62 -16.30 -8.58
C GLN A 2 7.62 -15.21 -9.02
N TYR A 3 6.53 -15.57 -9.71
CA TYR A 3 5.51 -14.61 -10.14
C TYR A 3 4.71 -13.98 -8.99
N VAL A 4 4.54 -14.71 -7.88
CA VAL A 4 3.85 -14.21 -6.68
C VAL A 4 4.69 -13.12 -6.00
N PHE A 5 6.00 -13.36 -5.84
CA PHE A 5 6.91 -12.37 -5.29
C PHE A 5 7.00 -11.11 -6.15
N LEU A 6 7.09 -11.27 -7.48
CA LEU A 6 7.09 -10.15 -8.42
C LEU A 6 5.84 -9.27 -8.28
N LEU A 7 4.65 -9.89 -8.15
CA LEU A 7 3.38 -9.18 -7.95
C LEU A 7 3.37 -8.38 -6.63
N ILE A 8 3.91 -8.96 -5.56
CA ILE A 8 4.03 -8.29 -4.25
C ILE A 8 4.97 -7.10 -4.36
N ASP A 9 6.13 -7.26 -5.02
CA ASP A 9 7.11 -6.18 -5.21
C ASP A 9 6.53 -5.02 -6.03
N ILE A 10 5.80 -5.33 -7.11
CA ILE A 10 5.11 -4.31 -7.93
C ILE A 10 4.05 -3.58 -7.10
N ALA A 11 3.24 -4.32 -6.34
CA ALA A 11 2.21 -3.73 -5.49
C ALA A 11 2.82 -2.80 -4.42
N LEU A 12 3.92 -3.22 -3.80
CA LEU A 12 4.69 -2.42 -2.84
C LEU A 12 5.27 -1.16 -3.48
N ALA A 13 5.89 -1.28 -4.65
CA ALA A 13 6.47 -0.15 -5.36
C ALA A 13 5.42 0.89 -5.77
N LEU A 14 4.29 0.43 -6.32
CA LEU A 14 3.16 1.30 -6.67
C LEU A 14 2.55 1.97 -5.44
N TRP A 15 2.34 1.20 -4.37
CA TRP A 15 1.84 1.72 -3.10
C TRP A 15 2.76 2.83 -2.56
N LEU A 16 4.07 2.60 -2.55
CA LEU A 16 5.04 3.57 -2.07
C LEU A 16 5.05 4.83 -2.94
N ALA A 17 5.09 4.67 -4.27
CA ALA A 17 5.10 5.79 -5.21
C ALA A 17 3.87 6.70 -5.04
N ILE A 18 2.67 6.11 -4.90
CA ILE A 18 1.43 6.85 -4.68
C ILE A 18 1.47 7.62 -3.35
N ASN A 19 1.90 6.98 -2.28
CA ASN A 19 1.96 7.62 -0.97
C ASN A 19 2.99 8.75 -0.90
N VAL A 20 4.15 8.59 -1.55
CA VAL A 20 5.14 9.66 -1.67
C VAL A 20 4.58 10.85 -2.45
N TYR A 21 3.89 10.59 -3.55
CA TYR A 21 3.21 11.63 -4.32
C TYR A 21 2.18 12.39 -3.47
N LEU A 22 1.31 11.68 -2.75
CA LEU A 22 0.31 12.27 -1.86
C LEU A 22 0.94 13.07 -0.72
N LEU A 23 2.05 12.60 -0.15
CA LEU A 23 2.78 13.31 0.89
C LEU A 23 3.34 14.64 0.37
N ILE A 24 3.96 14.64 -0.81
CA ILE A 24 4.48 15.87 -1.44
C ILE A 24 3.35 16.85 -1.74
N LEU A 25 2.23 16.35 -2.28
CA LEU A 25 1.06 17.17 -2.58
C LEU A 25 0.49 17.82 -1.30
N ALA A 26 0.27 17.02 -0.26
CA ALA A 26 -0.23 17.50 1.03
C ALA A 26 0.73 18.51 1.66
N PHE A 27 2.04 18.29 1.56
CA PHE A 27 3.03 19.23 2.05
C PHE A 27 3.00 20.56 1.28
N ARG A 28 2.81 20.52 -0.05
CA ARG A 28 2.64 21.73 -0.87
C ARG A 28 1.38 22.50 -0.49
N VAL A 29 0.27 21.80 -0.22
CA VAL A 29 -1.00 22.42 0.22
C VAL A 29 -0.79 23.09 1.57
N ARG A 30 -0.25 22.36 2.56
CA ARG A 30 0.06 22.90 3.89
C ARG A 30 0.89 24.18 3.82
N ARG A 31 1.93 24.23 2.98
CA ARG A 31 2.77 25.44 2.85
C ARG A 31 2.04 26.67 2.32
N LYS A 32 0.88 26.51 1.69
CA LYS A 32 0.06 27.62 1.16
C LYS A 32 -1.03 28.09 2.14
N GLU A 33 -1.20 27.41 3.26
CA GLU A 33 -2.19 27.80 4.28
C GLU A 33 -1.73 29.05 5.02
N ALA A 34 -2.69 29.92 5.36
CA ALA A 34 -2.41 31.17 6.07
C ALA A 34 -1.88 30.94 7.50
N ASN A 35 -2.27 29.83 8.14
CA ASN A 35 -1.76 29.40 9.43
C ASN A 35 -1.60 27.86 9.45
N PRO A 36 -0.49 27.34 8.89
CA PRO A 36 -0.32 25.91 8.76
C PRO A 36 -0.15 25.25 10.13
N GLU A 37 -0.79 24.10 10.30
CA GLU A 37 -0.59 23.25 11.48
C GLU A 37 0.88 22.91 11.72
N PRO A 38 1.35 22.62 12.95
CA PRO A 38 2.74 22.27 13.21
C PRO A 38 3.23 21.09 12.35
N LEU A 39 4.50 21.14 11.94
CA LEU A 39 5.08 20.10 11.06
C LEU A 39 5.01 18.71 11.71
N SER A 40 5.20 18.64 13.03
CA SER A 40 5.08 17.39 13.79
C SER A 40 3.69 16.78 13.71
N SER A 41 2.64 17.59 13.89
CA SER A 41 1.24 17.15 13.79
C SER A 41 0.91 16.65 12.39
N PHE A 42 1.30 17.42 11.37
CA PHE A 42 1.14 17.03 9.97
C PHE A 42 1.83 15.69 9.68
N LEU A 43 3.10 15.52 10.07
CA LEU A 43 3.83 14.29 9.83
C LEU A 43 3.20 13.11 10.58
N LEU A 44 2.78 13.29 11.83
CA LEU A 44 2.12 12.25 12.62
C LEU A 44 0.84 11.75 11.95
N GLU A 45 0.00 12.67 11.46
CA GLU A 45 -1.21 12.33 10.70
C GLU A 45 -0.86 11.55 9.43
N ARG A 46 0.12 12.02 8.66
CA ARG A 46 0.54 11.34 7.42
C ARG A 46 1.14 9.96 7.69
N PHE A 47 1.90 9.77 8.76
CA PHE A 47 2.39 8.45 9.17
C PHE A 47 1.26 7.52 9.58
N GLY A 48 0.24 8.02 10.30
CA GLY A 48 -0.95 7.25 10.63
C GLY A 48 -1.72 6.78 9.39
N ILE A 49 -1.90 7.67 8.41
CA ILE A 49 -2.54 7.34 7.12
C ILE A 49 -1.69 6.34 6.34
N LEU A 50 -0.37 6.52 6.31
CA LEU A 50 0.57 5.63 5.64
C LEU A 50 0.49 4.21 6.20
N GLY A 51 0.50 4.06 7.54
CA GLY A 51 0.37 2.77 8.19
C GLY A 51 -0.96 2.07 7.88
N LYS A 52 -2.08 2.82 7.94
CA LYS A 52 -3.40 2.27 7.60
C LYS A 52 -3.50 1.85 6.13
N SER A 53 -2.94 2.65 5.23
CA SER A 53 -2.87 2.34 3.80
C SER A 53 -1.99 1.12 3.54
N PHE A 54 -0.85 0.99 4.22
CA PHE A 54 0.05 -0.16 4.08
C PHE A 54 -0.67 -1.46 4.44
N VAL A 55 -1.37 -1.50 5.58
CA VAL A 55 -2.11 -2.69 6.00
C VAL A 55 -3.18 -3.02 4.97
N SER A 56 -3.99 -2.05 4.56
CA SER A 56 -5.07 -2.29 3.60
C SER A 56 -4.55 -2.75 2.24
N THR A 57 -3.48 -2.15 1.73
CA THR A 57 -2.99 -2.45 0.39
C THR A 57 -2.08 -3.67 0.38
N VAL A 58 -1.06 -3.72 1.22
CA VAL A 58 -0.04 -4.78 1.14
C VAL A 58 -0.53 -6.07 1.78
N VAL A 59 -1.09 -6.00 3.00
CA VAL A 59 -1.51 -7.21 3.72
C VAL A 59 -2.68 -7.88 3.01
N TYR A 60 -3.72 -7.12 2.61
CA TYR A 60 -4.84 -7.73 1.90
C TYR A 60 -4.48 -8.20 0.49
N VAL A 61 -3.57 -7.54 -0.22
CA VAL A 61 -3.09 -8.04 -1.53
C VAL A 61 -2.33 -9.36 -1.35
N VAL A 62 -1.43 -9.46 -0.37
CA VAL A 62 -0.70 -10.70 -0.09
C VAL A 62 -1.66 -11.83 0.29
N ILE A 63 -2.65 -11.56 1.15
CA ILE A 63 -3.68 -12.54 1.53
C ILE A 63 -4.48 -12.97 0.30
N ALA A 64 -4.94 -12.03 -0.53
CA ALA A 64 -5.70 -12.33 -1.74
C ALA A 64 -4.90 -13.19 -2.73
N ILE A 65 -3.61 -12.86 -2.95
CA ILE A 65 -2.73 -13.66 -3.81
C ILE A 65 -2.53 -15.07 -3.22
N GLY A 66 -2.34 -15.18 -1.90
CA GLY A 66 -2.23 -16.46 -1.21
C GLY A 66 -3.47 -17.34 -1.37
N ILE A 67 -4.67 -16.76 -1.20
CA ILE A 67 -5.95 -17.46 -1.40
C ILE A 67 -6.10 -17.90 -2.85
N ALA A 68 -5.82 -17.02 -3.82
CA ALA A 68 -5.90 -17.34 -5.23
C ALA A 68 -4.97 -18.50 -5.62
N TYR A 69 -3.75 -18.52 -5.06
CA TYR A 69 -2.80 -19.62 -5.27
C TYR A 69 -3.31 -20.95 -4.70
N LEU A 70 -3.85 -20.94 -3.48
CA LEU A 70 -4.42 -22.14 -2.86
C LEU A 70 -5.60 -22.70 -3.65
N LEU A 71 -6.50 -21.83 -4.14
CA LEU A 71 -7.61 -22.23 -4.99
C LEU A 71 -7.15 -22.84 -6.32
N TYR A 72 -6.10 -22.27 -6.93
CA TYR A 72 -5.50 -22.82 -8.15
C TYR A 72 -4.93 -24.23 -7.91
N GLU A 73 -4.18 -24.45 -6.82
CA GLU A 73 -3.62 -25.76 -6.47
C GLU A 73 -4.72 -26.81 -6.22
N ILE A 74 -5.77 -26.46 -5.47
CA ILE A 74 -6.91 -27.35 -5.21
C ILE A 74 -7.63 -27.69 -6.52
N GLY A 75 -7.88 -26.70 -7.38
CA GLY A 75 -8.48 -26.94 -8.69
C GLY A 75 -7.61 -27.85 -9.55
N ALA A 76 -6.29 -27.61 -9.59
CA ALA A 76 -5.37 -28.46 -10.33
C ALA A 76 -5.42 -29.92 -9.84
N MET A 77 -5.47 -30.17 -8.53
CA MET A 77 -5.59 -31.54 -7.98
C MET A 77 -6.92 -32.23 -8.28
N ILE A 78 -8.02 -31.49 -8.40
CA ILE A 78 -9.35 -32.07 -8.66
C ILE A 78 -9.55 -32.40 -10.15
N PHE A 79 -8.94 -31.62 -11.04
CA PHE A 79 -9.11 -31.75 -12.49
C PHE A 79 -7.95 -32.50 -13.19
N THR A 80 -7.01 -33.06 -12.43
CA THR A 80 -6.03 -34.08 -12.87
C THR A 80 -6.43 -35.46 -12.42
#